data_AF-A0A376LRB7-F1
#
_entry.id   AF-A0A376LRB7-F1
#
_cell.length_a   1.000
_cell.length_b   1.000
_cell.length_c   1.000
_cell.angle_alpha   90.00
_cell.angle_beta   90.00
_cell.angle_gamma   90.00
#
_symmetry.space_group_name_H-M   'P 1'
#
loop_
_entity.id
_entity.type
_entity.pdbx_description
1 polymer ?
#
loop_
_entity_poly.entity_id
_entity_poly.type
_entity_poly.pdbx_seq_one_letter_code
_entity_poly.pdbx_strand_id
1 'polypeptide(L)' 'MALGEFIENDHLRRYLGERFCHVYHACKNDELLQFERLITETEIEWMLKNA' A
#
# COMPACT_ATOMS: atom_id res chain seq x y z
N MET A 1 -8.83 3.73 2.59
CA MET A 1 -7.45 3.24 2.82
C MET A 1 -6.51 4.39 2.52
N ALA A 2 -5.44 4.57 3.30
CA ALA A 2 -4.56 5.74 3.24
C ALA A 2 -3.98 6.04 1.84
N LEU A 3 -3.70 5.02 1.02
CA LEU A 3 -3.23 5.23 -0.37
C LEU A 3 -4.29 5.85 -1.29
N GLY A 4 -5.57 5.49 -1.10
CA GLY A 4 -6.68 6.11 -1.82
C GLY A 4 -6.87 7.57 -1.41
N GLU A 5 -6.81 7.84 -0.11
CA GLU A 5 -6.90 9.22 0.41
C GLU A 5 -5.74 10.10 -0.06
N PHE A 6 -4.55 9.52 -0.28
CA PHE A 6 -3.40 10.23 -0.83
C PHE A 6 -3.65 10.71 -2.27
N ILE A 7 -4.23 9.87 -3.14
CA ILE A 7 -4.45 10.23 -4.56
C ILE A 7 -5.66 11.16 -4.76
N GLU A 8 -6.60 11.15 -3.82
CA GLU A 8 -7.77 12.03 -3.81
C GLU A 8 -7.47 13.42 -3.21
N ASN A 9 -6.32 13.60 -2.55
CA ASN A 9 -5.98 14.88 -1.93
C ASN A 9 -5.35 15.86 -2.95
N ASP A 10 -6.19 16.75 -3.48
CA ASP A 10 -5.79 17.77 -4.46
C ASP A 10 -4.71 18.74 -3.94
N HIS A 11 -4.76 19.13 -2.67
CA HIS A 11 -3.75 20.02 -2.09
C HIS A 11 -2.37 19.37 -2.07
N LEU A 12 -2.33 18.09 -1.68
CA LEU A 12 -1.10 17.32 -1.60
C LEU A 12 -0.53 17.04 -3.00
N ARG A 13 -1.39 16.70 -3.96
CA ARG A 13 -1.00 16.49 -5.38
C ARG A 13 -0.46 17.76 -6.02
N ARG A 14 -1.05 18.91 -5.73
CA ARG A 14 -0.54 20.19 -6.20
C ARG A 14 0.80 20.57 -5.56
N TYR A 15 0.98 20.28 -4.27
CA TYR A 15 2.20 20.60 -3.55
C TYR A 15 3.38 19.71 -3.96
N LEU A 16 3.16 18.40 -4.07
CA LEU A 16 4.19 17.41 -4.40
C LEU A 16 4.42 17.26 -5.91
N GLY A 17 3.41 17.59 -6.71
CA GLY A 17 3.43 17.50 -8.17
C GLY A 17 2.81 16.20 -8.69
N GLU A 18 1.99 16.33 -9.74
CA GLU A 18 1.22 15.22 -10.32
C GLU A 18 2.08 14.02 -10.73
N ARG A 19 3.24 14.27 -11.35
CA ARG A 19 4.14 13.19 -11.78
C ARG A 19 4.70 12.43 -10.59
N PHE A 20 5.06 13.13 -9.50
CA PHE A 20 5.55 12.47 -8.30
C PHE A 20 4.44 11.62 -7.67
N CYS A 21 3.25 12.20 -7.47
CA CYS A 21 2.12 11.49 -6.88
C CYS A 21 1.72 10.24 -7.67
N HIS A 22 1.73 10.31 -9.00
CA HIS A 22 1.43 9.15 -9.85
C HIS A 22 2.46 8.02 -9.65
N VAL A 23 3.76 8.33 -9.73
CA VAL A 23 4.82 7.31 -9.57
C VAL A 23 4.83 6.75 -8.15
N TYR A 24 4.73 7.61 -7.14
CA TYR A 24 4.69 7.19 -5.74
C TYR A 24 3.50 6.27 -5.47
N HIS A 25 2.30 6.64 -5.92
CA HIS A 25 1.11 5.83 -5.75
C HIS A 25 1.25 4.47 -6.44
N ALA A 26 1.77 4.43 -7.67
CA ALA A 26 2.00 3.18 -8.39
C ALA A 26 2.96 2.26 -7.62
N CYS A 27 4.10 2.78 -7.14
CA CYS A 27 5.06 2.02 -6.35
C CYS A 27 4.46 1.50 -5.04
N LYS A 28 3.76 2.35 -4.29
CA LYS A 28 3.19 1.95 -3.00
C LYS A 28 2.00 1.01 -3.13
N ASN A 29 1.22 1.12 -4.20
CA ASN A 29 0.16 0.18 -4.48
C ASN A 29 0.73 -1.20 -4.86
N ASP A 30 1.81 -1.25 -5.65
CA ASP A 30 2.50 -2.51 -5.94
C ASP A 30 3.11 -3.14 -4.68
N GLU A 31 3.77 -2.34 -3.82
CA GLU A 31 4.30 -2.79 -2.53
C GLU A 31 3.21 -3.37 -1.62
N LEU A 32 2.03 -2.71 -1.55
CA LEU A 32 0.89 -3.21 -0.79
C LEU A 32 0.37 -4.53 -1.35
N LEU A 33 0.20 -4.65 -2.67
CA LEU A 33 -0.24 -5.88 -3.32
C LEU A 33 0.75 -7.03 -3.11
N GLN A 34 2.06 -6.74 -3.10
CA GLN A 34 3.08 -7.74 -2.77
C GLN A 34 2.94 -8.19 -1.32
N PHE A 35 2.78 -7.25 -0.37
CA PHE A 35 2.57 -7.57 1.04
C PHE A 35 1.33 -8.44 1.26
N GLU A 36 0.18 -8.09 0.66
CA GLU A 36 -1.08 -8.84 0.79
C GLU A 36 -1.03 -10.24 0.19
N ARG A 37 -0.11 -10.51 -0.74
CA ARG A 37 0.07 -11.83 -1.35
C ARG A 37 1.05 -12.72 -0.58
N LEU A 38 1.88 -12.13 0.29
CA LEU A 38 2.84 -12.87 1.09
C LEU A 38 2.12 -13.47 2.30
N ILE A 39 2.16 -14.79 2.43
CA ILE A 39 1.84 -15.44 3.70
C ILE A 39 3.09 -15.30 4.57
N THR A 40 2.96 -14.50 5.62
CA THR A 40 4.04 -14.23 6.57
C THR A 40 4.25 -15.40 7.53
N GLU A 41 5.46 -15.52 8.09
CA GLU A 41 5.75 -16.52 9.15
C GLU A 41 4.78 -16.39 10.33
N THR A 42 4.41 -15.16 10.69
CA THR A 42 3.40 -14.87 11.70
C THR A 42 2.03 -15.47 11.36
N GLU A 43 1.58 -15.34 10.11
CA GLU A 43 0.31 -15.92 9.65
C GLU A 43 0.37 -17.45 9.63
N ILE A 44 1.50 -18.04 9.21
CA ILE A 44 1.72 -19.49 9.26
C ILE A 44 1.66 -19.99 10.70
N GLU A 45 2.39 -19.36 11.62
CA GLU A 45 2.38 -19.73 13.03
C GLU A 45 0.98 -19.64 13.64
N TRP A 46 0.23 -18.58 13.30
CA TRP A 46 -1.13 -18.41 13.80
C TRP A 46 -2.09 -19.46 13.24
N MET A 47 -1.98 -19.78 11.95
CA MET A 47 -2.77 -20.86 11.33
C MET A 47 -2.45 -22.22 11.93
N LEU A 48 -1.17 -22.52 12.22
CA LEU A 48 -0.76 -23.80 12.82
C LEU A 48 -1.11 -23.93 14.30
N LYS A 49 -1.11 -22.82 15.06
CA LYS A 49 -1.48 -22.81 16.49
C LYS A 49 -2.99 -22.87 16.73
N ASN A 50 -3.80 -22.48 15.73
CA ASN A 50 -5.27 -22.48 15.80
C ASN A 50 -5.94 -23.51 14.86
N ALA A 51 -5.16 -24.46 14.32
CA ALA A 51 -5.67 -25.62 13.59
C ALA A 51 -6.08 -26.77 14.52
#